data_AF-A0A2D8EW34-F1
#
_entry.id   AF-A0A2D8EW34-F1
#
_cell.length_a   1.000
_cell.length_b   1.000
_cell.length_c   1.000
_cell.angle_alpha   90.00
_cell.angle_beta   90.00
_cell.angle_gamma   90.00
#
_symmetry.space_group_name_H-M   'P 1'
#
loop_
_entity.id
_entity.type
_entity.pdbx_description
1 polymer ?
#
loop_
_entity_poly.entity_id
_entity_poly.type
_entity_poly.pdbx_seq_one_letter_code
_entity_poly.pdbx_strand_id
1 'polypeptide(L)'
;MTIDYTKLMNETSFKIVKEEEGLVVISLTGGLLNETIVEFKDIDMVFDENEHASFSFTYDVLGENEITLEESEERNNFFTNILFSVMNELMYPEDYKED
;
A
#
# COMPACT_ATOMS: atom_id res chain seq x y z
N MET A 1 20.07 8.30 8.76
CA MET A 1 20.36 7.82 7.38
C MET A 1 19.10 8.12 6.60
N THR A 2 19.15 8.89 5.51
CA THR A 2 17.91 9.31 4.82
C THR A 2 17.48 8.23 3.83
N ILE A 3 16.22 7.78 3.94
CA ILE A 3 15.65 6.78 3.04
C ILE A 3 15.21 7.47 1.75
N ASP A 4 15.60 6.91 0.60
CA ASP A 4 15.12 7.34 -0.72
C ASP A 4 13.84 6.57 -1.06
N TYR A 5 12.68 7.17 -0.77
CA TYR A 5 11.37 6.56 -0.99
C TYR A 5 11.03 6.37 -2.47
N THR A 6 11.57 7.20 -3.36
CA THR A 6 11.38 7.03 -4.82
C THR A 6 12.09 5.79 -5.30
N LYS A 7 13.34 5.60 -4.88
CA LYS A 7 14.10 4.39 -5.16
C LYS A 7 13.42 3.17 -4.54
N LEU A 8 12.96 3.28 -3.30
CA LEU A 8 12.26 2.21 -2.61
C LEU A 8 11.01 1.76 -3.36
N MET A 9 10.20 2.70 -3.86
CA MET A 9 9.03 2.40 -4.69
C MET A 9 9.37 1.63 -5.96
N ASN A 10 10.46 2.00 -6.64
CA ASN A 10 10.86 1.35 -7.89
C ASN A 10 11.45 -0.06 -7.68
N GLU A 11 12.02 -0.33 -6.51
CA GLU A 11 12.66 -1.61 -6.18
C GLU A 11 11.72 -2.57 -5.41
N THR A 12 10.62 -2.05 -4.87
CA THR A 12 9.66 -2.84 -4.09
C THR A 12 8.49 -3.27 -4.97
N SER A 13 8.24 -4.58 -5.01
CA SER A 13 7.05 -5.17 -5.59
C SER A 13 6.12 -5.64 -4.47
N PHE A 14 4.83 -5.72 -4.75
CA PHE A 14 3.84 -6.14 -3.77
C PHE A 14 2.94 -7.26 -4.29
N LYS A 15 2.34 -8.00 -3.35
CA LYS A 15 1.31 -9.02 -3.62
C LYS A 15 0.24 -8.96 -2.54
N ILE A 16 -1.02 -8.97 -2.94
CA ILE A 16 -2.16 -9.11 -2.02
C ILE A 16 -2.15 -10.54 -1.45
N VAL A 17 -2.05 -10.65 -0.12
CA VAL A 17 -2.04 -11.92 0.62
C VAL A 17 -3.43 -12.25 1.12
N LYS A 18 -4.16 -11.24 1.59
CA LYS A 18 -5.49 -11.36 2.17
C LYS A 18 -6.28 -10.08 1.94
N GLU A 19 -7.56 -10.22 1.66
CA GLU A 19 -8.52 -9.13 1.50
C GLU A 19 -9.81 -9.52 2.22
N GLU A 20 -10.29 -8.65 3.11
CA GLU A 20 -11.58 -8.73 3.80
C GLU A 20 -12.16 -7.30 3.90
N GLU A 21 -13.42 -7.17 4.30
CA GLU A 21 -14.05 -5.86 4.48
C GLU A 21 -13.25 -4.99 5.48
N GLY A 22 -12.73 -3.86 5.01
CA GLY A 22 -11.91 -2.94 5.80
C GLY A 22 -10.48 -3.43 6.12
N LEU A 23 -10.02 -4.54 5.54
CA LEU A 23 -8.69 -5.12 5.77
C LEU A 23 -8.03 -5.57 4.46
N VAL A 24 -6.81 -5.08 4.22
CA VAL A 24 -5.95 -5.54 3.12
C VAL A 24 -4.57 -5.89 3.66
N VAL A 25 -4.13 -7.12 3.45
CA VAL A 25 -2.79 -7.59 3.85
C VAL A 25 -1.93 -7.78 2.61
N ILE A 26 -0.77 -7.13 2.60
CA ILE A 26 0.13 -7.07 1.47
C ILE A 26 1.49 -7.64 1.87
N SER A 27 2.04 -8.50 1.02
CA SER A 27 3.45 -8.91 1.09
C SER A 27 4.26 -8.01 0.17
N LEU A 28 5.24 -7.32 0.74
CA LEU A 28 6.26 -6.56 0.03
C LEU A 28 7.49 -7.44 -0.19
N THR A 29 8.08 -7.31 -1.37
CA THR A 29 9.27 -8.04 -1.81
C THR A 29 10.19 -7.10 -2.57
N GLY A 30 11.49 -7.36 -2.54
CA GLY A 30 12.49 -6.49 -3.16
C GLY A 30 12.80 -5.23 -2.35
N GLY A 31 13.81 -4.48 -2.82
CA GLY A 31 14.29 -3.28 -2.16
C GLY A 31 14.66 -3.49 -0.69
N LEU A 32 14.39 -2.47 0.13
CA LEU A 32 14.63 -2.52 1.57
C LEU A 32 13.51 -3.25 2.34
N LEU A 33 12.31 -3.35 1.77
CA LEU A 33 11.14 -3.96 2.41
C LEU A 33 10.93 -5.42 1.99
N ASN A 34 12.04 -6.11 1.68
CA ASN A 34 11.97 -7.51 1.29
C ASN A 34 11.51 -8.37 2.47
N GLU A 35 10.52 -9.25 2.21
CA GLU A 35 9.90 -10.11 3.23
C GLU A 35 9.15 -9.34 4.32
N THR A 36 8.67 -8.13 3.99
CA THR A 36 7.83 -7.32 4.87
C THR A 36 6.34 -7.56 4.55
N ILE A 37 5.54 -7.83 5.58
CA ILE A 37 4.08 -7.83 5.49
C ILE A 37 3.55 -6.49 6.00
N VAL A 38 2.56 -5.93 5.32
CA VAL A 38 1.85 -4.72 5.76
C VAL A 38 0.37 -5.02 5.82
N GLU A 39 -0.24 -4.80 6.97
CA GLU A 39 -1.67 -4.96 7.20
C GLU A 39 -2.33 -3.58 7.23
N PHE A 40 -3.07 -3.23 6.19
CA PHE A 40 -3.90 -2.04 6.14
C PHE A 40 -5.27 -2.33 6.75
N LYS A 41 -5.67 -1.55 7.75
CA LYS A 41 -6.88 -1.73 8.57
C LYS A 41 -7.72 -0.45 8.56
N ASP A 42 -8.99 -0.58 8.91
CA ASP A 42 -9.93 0.55 9.01
C ASP A 42 -9.92 1.43 7.74
N ILE A 43 -9.90 0.77 6.57
CA ILE A 43 -9.80 1.47 5.27
C ILE A 43 -11.14 2.11 4.95
N ASP A 44 -11.20 3.43 5.08
CA ASP A 44 -12.34 4.26 4.69
C ASP A 44 -11.98 5.06 3.43
N MET A 45 -12.86 4.99 2.42
CA MET A 45 -12.75 5.77 1.20
C MET A 45 -13.93 6.75 1.11
N VAL A 46 -13.61 8.04 0.96
CA VAL A 46 -14.60 9.12 0.85
C VAL A 46 -14.40 9.82 -0.48
N PHE A 47 -15.47 9.93 -1.26
CA PHE A 47 -15.49 10.75 -2.47
C PHE A 47 -16.06 12.13 -2.12
N ASP A 48 -15.35 13.19 -2.52
CA ASP A 48 -15.87 14.55 -2.41
C ASP A 48 -16.84 14.90 -3.57
N GLU A 49 -17.48 16.06 -3.48
CA GLU A 49 -18.42 16.55 -4.51
C GLU A 49 -17.75 16.83 -5.87
N ASN A 50 -16.41 16.81 -5.94
CA ASN A 50 -15.62 16.98 -7.16
C ASN A 50 -15.01 15.66 -7.65
N GLU A 51 -15.50 14.52 -7.16
CA GLU A 51 -15.00 13.18 -7.48
C GLU A 51 -13.55 12.90 -7.03
N HIS A 52 -13.00 13.70 -6.10
CA HIS A 52 -11.72 13.36 -5.48
C HIS A 52 -11.93 12.28 -4.43
N ALA A 53 -11.15 11.21 -4.54
CA ALA A 53 -11.11 10.15 -3.54
C ALA A 53 -10.09 10.47 -2.44
N SER A 54 -10.55 10.47 -1.18
CA SER A 54 -9.72 10.54 0.02
C SER A 54 -9.76 9.20 0.74
N PHE A 55 -8.61 8.78 1.27
CA PHE A 55 -8.46 7.52 1.99
C PHE A 55 -7.98 7.80 3.41
N SER A 56 -8.61 7.16 4.38
CA SER A 56 -8.07 7.02 5.72
C SER A 56 -7.91 5.54 6.04
N PHE A 57 -6.78 5.18 6.63
CA PHE A 57 -6.47 3.82 7.02
C PHE A 57 -5.48 3.84 8.19
N THR A 58 -5.48 2.78 8.97
CA THR A 58 -4.39 2.43 9.87
C THR A 58 -3.55 1.32 9.23
N TYR A 59 -2.29 1.17 9.63
CA TYR A 59 -1.47 0.06 9.15
C TYR A 59 -0.51 -0.47 10.20
N ASP A 60 -0.28 -1.77 10.15
CA ASP A 60 0.76 -2.46 10.92
C ASP A 60 1.80 -3.06 9.96
N VAL A 61 3.08 -2.87 10.25
CA VAL A 61 4.18 -3.48 9.50
C VAL A 61 4.69 -4.68 10.28
N LEU A 62 4.52 -5.87 9.70
CA LEU A 62 4.97 -7.14 10.25
C LEU A 62 6.16 -7.65 9.43
N GLY A 63 7.37 -7.56 9.96
CA GLY A 63 8.56 -8.07 9.28
C GLY A 63 9.72 -8.29 10.24
N GLU A 64 10.60 -9.25 9.94
CA GLU A 64 11.85 -9.47 10.69
C GLU A 64 12.88 -8.35 10.43
N ASN A 65 12.78 -7.71 9.26
CA ASN A 65 13.49 -6.48 8.97
C ASN A 65 12.74 -5.32 9.62
N GLU A 66 13.03 -5.04 10.90
CA GLU A 66 12.73 -3.78 11.56
C GLU A 66 13.50 -2.64 10.87
N ILE A 67 13.16 -2.34 9.61
CA ILE A 67 13.42 -1.03 9.09
C ILE A 67 12.47 -0.14 9.87
N THR A 68 13.00 0.50 10.90
CA THR A 68 12.41 1.68 11.52
C THR A 68 12.32 2.75 10.42
N LEU A 69 11.34 2.60 9.54
CA LEU A 69 10.82 3.66 8.70
C LEU A 69 10.33 4.71 9.68
N GLU A 70 11.12 5.76 9.87
CA GLU A 70 10.74 6.88 10.72
C GLU A 70 9.34 7.35 10.32
N GLU A 71 8.51 7.69 11.31
CA GLU A 71 7.20 8.25 11.00
C GLU A 71 7.41 9.57 10.26
N SER A 72 7.10 9.56 8.96
CA SER A 72 7.31 10.70 8.09
C SER A 72 6.18 10.81 7.07
N GLU A 73 6.02 12.00 6.49
CA GLU A 73 5.04 12.23 5.43
C GLU A 73 5.34 11.36 4.20
N GLU A 74 6.61 11.16 3.87
CA GLU A 74 7.04 10.32 2.76
C GLU A 74 6.69 8.84 2.96
N ARG A 75 6.81 8.32 4.19
CA ARG A 75 6.37 6.96 4.54
C ARG A 75 4.87 6.79 4.33
N ASN A 76 4.08 7.77 4.80
CA ASN A 76 2.64 7.74 4.64
C ASN A 76 2.25 7.85 3.15
N ASN A 77 2.92 8.71 2.38
CA ASN A 77 2.71 8.81 0.93
C ASN A 77 3.06 7.51 0.21
N PHE A 78 4.14 6.82 0.62
CA PHE A 78 4.52 5.52 0.08
C PHE A 78 3.42 4.47 0.32
N PHE A 79 2.93 4.32 1.55
CA PHE A 79 1.88 3.35 1.86
C PHE A 79 0.53 3.70 1.22
N THR A 80 0.18 4.99 1.17
CA THR A 80 -1.01 5.46 0.43
C THR A 80 -0.93 5.07 -1.04
N ASN A 81 0.21 5.27 -1.70
CA ASN A 81 0.40 4.91 -3.11
C ASN A 81 0.30 3.39 -3.35
N ILE A 82 0.82 2.57 -2.43
CA ILE A 82 0.64 1.11 -2.49
C ILE A 82 -0.85 0.76 -2.38
N LEU A 83 -1.54 1.30 -1.37
CA LEU A 83 -2.95 1.00 -1.15
C LEU A 83 -3.80 1.45 -2.35
N PHE A 84 -3.53 2.61 -2.93
CA PHE A 84 -4.18 3.06 -4.17
C PHE A 84 -3.96 2.09 -5.33
N SER A 85 -2.73 1.61 -5.51
CA SER A 85 -2.40 0.67 -6.59
C SER A 85 -3.16 -0.64 -6.42
N VAL A 86 -3.28 -1.12 -5.18
CA VAL A 86 -4.04 -2.33 -4.82
C VAL A 86 -5.53 -2.13 -5.05
N MET A 87 -6.10 -1.04 -4.55
CA MET A 87 -7.52 -0.74 -4.73
C MET A 87 -7.88 -0.58 -6.21
N ASN A 88 -6.98 -0.02 -7.02
CA ASN A 88 -7.17 0.05 -8.46
C ASN A 88 -7.16 -1.34 -9.12
N GLU A 89 -6.26 -2.24 -8.72
CA GLU A 89 -6.22 -3.63 -9.18
C GLU A 89 -7.50 -4.41 -8.78
N LEU A 90 -8.02 -4.16 -7.58
CA LEU A 90 -9.26 -4.78 -7.09
C LEU A 90 -10.52 -4.23 -7.78
N MET A 91 -10.57 -2.93 -8.07
CA MET A 91 -11.69 -2.31 -8.78
C MET A 91 -11.69 -2.63 -10.28
N TYR A 92 -10.52 -2.84 -10.87
CA TYR A 92 -10.33 -3.15 -12.30
C TYR A 92 -9.43 -4.37 -12.47
N PRO A 93 -9.90 -5.58 -12.10
CA PRO A 93 -9.15 -6.80 -12.40
C PRO A 93 -8.93 -6.85 -13.91
N GLU A 94 -7.74 -7.30 -14.36
CA GLU A 94 -7.30 -7.32 -15.77
C GLU A 94 -8.25 -8.08 -16.75
N ASP A 95 -9.35 -8.66 -16.24
CA ASP A 95 -10.42 -9.32 -16.98
C ASP A 95 -11.41 -8.36 -17.69
N TYR A 96 -11.28 -7.04 -17.53
CA TYR A 96 -11.88 -6.07 -18.47
C TYR A 96 -11.03 -5.90 -19.74
N LYS A 97 -10.68 -7.02 -20.38
CA LYS A 97 -10.36 -7.02 -21.81
C LYS A 97 -11.69 -7.22 -22.52
N GLU A 98 -12.30 -6.12 -22.99
CA GLU A 98 -13.38 -6.22 -23.97
C GLU A 98 -12.86 -7.04 -25.16
N ASP A 99 -13.49 -8.20 -25.39
CA ASP A 99 -13.37 -9.00 -26.63
C ASP A 99 -13.84 -8.19 -27.86
#